data_AF-R8BCP1-F1
#
_entry.id   AF-R8BCP1-F1
#
_cell.length_a   1.000
_cell.length_b   1.000
_cell.length_c   1.000
_cell.angle_alpha   90.00
_cell.angle_beta   90.00
_cell.angle_gamma   90.00
#
_symmetry.space_group_name_H-M   'P 1'
#
loop_
_entity.id
_entity.type
_entity.pdbx_description
1 polymer ?
#
loop_
_entity_poly.entity_id
_entity_poly.type
_entity_poly.pdbx_seq_one_letter_code
_entity_poly.pdbx_strand_id
1 'polypeptide(L)'
;MPRKVKTAESIAQNRDSQRRSRARHRTVVEEMRRQLQDYRCRGATATREMQLAARKVKAESVRLRILLARCGVPPDEIQAFVELPDEALDPRELAQASRQTAASNPEFGSTSQPVCGPQSSRHCNTNAHPECGVDKSKDYDTPGATSDDTTPLETSCKAAADLIADFQGHEDVANVLMMLGCSGTNDCRVKNTTVFQIMDGVL
;
A
#
# COMPACT_ATOMS: atom_id res chain seq x y z
N MET A 1 -36.37 50.20 15.97
CA MET A 1 -35.16 49.40 16.26
C MET A 1 -33.95 50.34 16.30
N PRO A 2 -33.29 50.54 17.46
CA PRO A 2 -32.14 51.45 17.55
C PRO A 2 -30.93 50.84 16.84
N ARG A 3 -30.33 51.57 15.89
CA ARG A 3 -29.09 51.16 15.22
C ARG A 3 -27.91 51.33 16.20
N LYS A 4 -27.24 50.22 16.55
CA LYS A 4 -26.01 50.29 17.37
C LYS A 4 -24.92 51.00 16.58
N VAL A 5 -24.51 52.18 17.05
CA VAL A 5 -23.40 52.94 16.47
C VAL A 5 -22.11 52.18 16.74
N LYS A 6 -21.37 51.85 15.68
CA LYS A 6 -20.07 51.16 15.80
C LYS A 6 -19.02 52.15 16.29
N THR A 7 -18.33 51.82 17.36
CA THR A 7 -17.18 52.59 17.85
C THR A 7 -15.95 52.34 16.97
N ALA A 8 -15.03 53.30 16.91
CA ALA A 8 -13.80 53.16 16.14
C ALA A 8 -12.96 51.94 16.60
N GLU A 9 -12.96 51.66 17.90
CA GLU A 9 -12.29 50.51 18.51
C GLU A 9 -12.89 49.17 18.03
N SER A 10 -14.22 49.05 17.96
CA SER A 10 -14.90 47.85 17.46
C SER A 10 -14.57 47.58 15.98
N ILE A 11 -14.43 48.63 15.17
CA ILE A 11 -14.04 48.51 13.76
C ILE A 11 -12.58 48.03 13.64
N ALA A 12 -11.67 48.56 14.46
CA ALA A 12 -10.28 48.13 14.49
C ALA A 12 -10.15 46.64 14.91
N GLN A 13 -10.84 46.24 15.97
CA GLN A 13 -10.87 44.84 16.43
C GLN A 13 -11.44 43.88 15.38
N ASN A 14 -12.47 44.28 14.64
CA ASN A 14 -13.04 43.46 13.57
C ASN A 14 -12.02 43.26 12.44
N ARG A 15 -11.31 44.33 12.03
CA ARG A 15 -10.24 44.24 11.03
C ARG A 15 -9.12 43.33 11.47
N ASP A 16 -8.68 43.41 12.73
CA ASP A 16 -7.62 42.56 13.26
C ASP A 16 -8.06 41.10 13.37
N SER A 17 -9.29 40.85 13.81
CA SER A 17 -9.88 39.52 13.82
C SER A 17 -9.97 38.93 12.41
N GLN A 18 -10.36 39.75 11.43
CA GLN A 18 -10.42 39.37 10.02
C GLN A 18 -9.03 39.07 9.45
N ARG A 19 -8.01 39.88 9.79
CA ARG A 19 -6.61 39.64 9.41
C ARG A 19 -6.11 38.32 9.99
N ARG A 20 -6.32 38.10 11.29
CA ARG A 20 -5.90 36.87 11.99
C ARG A 20 -6.60 35.63 11.45
N SER A 21 -7.90 35.71 11.17
CA SER A 21 -8.65 34.61 10.53
C SER A 21 -8.10 34.27 9.14
N ARG A 22 -7.85 35.29 8.30
CA ARG A 22 -7.24 35.09 6.98
C ARG A 22 -5.82 34.53 7.08
N ALA A 23 -5.03 34.98 8.04
CA ALA A 23 -3.68 34.45 8.28
C ALA A 23 -3.73 32.96 8.65
N ARG A 24 -4.57 32.57 9.61
CA ARG A 24 -4.75 31.15 9.99
C ARG A 24 -5.24 30.29 8.84
N HIS A 25 -6.17 30.81 8.03
CA HIS A 25 -6.64 30.06 6.89
C HIS A 25 -5.53 29.86 5.84
N ARG A 26 -4.72 30.90 5.57
CA ARG A 26 -3.56 30.77 4.68
C ARG A 26 -2.57 29.73 5.18
N THR A 27 -2.23 29.75 6.47
CA THR A 27 -1.29 28.77 7.04
C THR A 27 -1.83 27.34 6.92
N VAL A 28 -3.13 27.12 7.18
CA VAL A 28 -3.76 25.80 7.02
C VAL A 28 -3.74 25.34 5.55
N VAL A 29 -4.08 26.22 4.61
CA VAL A 29 -4.07 25.88 3.18
C VAL A 29 -2.65 25.58 2.68
N GLU A 30 -1.66 26.37 3.12
CA GLU A 30 -0.25 26.14 2.79
C GLU A 30 0.25 24.82 3.37
N GLU A 31 -0.10 24.50 4.62
CA GLU A 31 0.23 23.23 5.24
C GLU A 31 -0.39 22.04 4.49
N MET A 32 -1.68 22.10 4.16
CA MET A 32 -2.35 21.06 3.38
C MET A 32 -1.70 20.84 2.01
N ARG A 33 -1.36 21.93 1.31
CA ARG A 33 -0.65 21.87 0.02
C ARG A 33 0.71 21.20 0.17
N ARG A 34 1.46 21.54 1.22
CA ARG A 34 2.75 20.92 1.51
C ARG A 34 2.60 19.42 1.75
N GLN A 35 1.65 19.01 2.59
CA GLN A 35 1.39 17.59 2.86
C GLN A 35 1.04 16.84 1.58
N LEU A 36 0.16 17.38 0.73
CA LEU A 36 -0.18 16.77 -0.57
C LEU A 36 1.04 16.62 -1.48
N GLN A 37 1.92 17.61 -1.51
CA GLN A 37 3.16 17.53 -2.28
C GLN A 37 4.08 16.43 -1.73
N ASP A 38 4.21 16.31 -0.40
CA ASP A 38 5.01 15.26 0.23
C ASP A 38 4.47 13.86 -0.08
N TYR A 39 3.14 13.67 -0.07
CA TYR A 39 2.53 12.40 -0.49
C TYR A 39 2.79 12.11 -1.97
N ARG A 40 2.70 13.11 -2.85
CA ARG A 40 3.01 12.94 -4.28
C ARG A 40 4.47 12.59 -4.52
N CYS A 41 5.40 13.29 -3.87
CA CYS A 41 6.83 13.01 -3.97
C CYS A 41 7.16 11.61 -3.48
N ARG A 42 6.63 11.20 -2.32
CA ARG A 42 6.81 9.83 -1.78
C ARG A 42 6.23 8.77 -2.69
N GLY A 43 5.06 9.01 -3.28
CA GLY A 43 4.48 8.13 -4.30
C GLY A 43 5.42 7.98 -5.51
N ALA A 44 5.93 9.09 -6.05
CA ALA A 44 6.84 9.08 -7.19
C ALA A 44 8.17 8.35 -6.89
N THR A 45 8.76 8.56 -5.71
CA THR A 45 9.99 7.87 -5.31
C THR A 45 9.75 6.37 -5.13
N ALA A 46 8.70 5.98 -4.41
CA ALA A 46 8.36 4.58 -4.18
C ALA A 46 8.11 3.84 -5.51
N THR A 47 7.35 4.43 -6.44
CA THR A 47 7.13 3.83 -7.76
C THR A 47 8.43 3.69 -8.55
N ARG A 48 9.34 4.67 -8.47
CA ARG A 48 10.64 4.59 -9.17
C ARG A 48 11.53 3.49 -8.60
N GLU A 49 11.60 3.35 -7.29
CA GLU A 49 12.36 2.28 -6.63
C GLU A 49 11.83 0.90 -7.00
N MET A 50 10.49 0.74 -6.96
CA MET A 50 9.82 -0.48 -7.42
C MET A 50 10.15 -0.79 -8.89
N GLN A 51 10.12 0.21 -9.78
CA GLN A 51 10.47 0.02 -11.19
C GLN A 51 11.93 -0.39 -11.39
N LEU A 52 12.86 0.21 -10.64
CA LEU A 52 14.28 -0.17 -10.69
C LEU A 52 14.49 -1.60 -10.19
N ALA A 53 13.83 -1.98 -9.10
CA ALA A 53 13.85 -3.34 -8.58
C ALA A 53 13.28 -4.34 -9.60
N ALA A 54 12.12 -4.04 -10.21
CA ALA A 54 11.51 -4.88 -11.24
C ALA A 54 12.43 -5.07 -12.46
N ARG A 55 13.10 -4.01 -12.93
CA ARG A 55 14.09 -4.11 -14.02
C ARG A 55 15.27 -5.00 -13.64
N LYS A 56 15.78 -4.86 -12.42
CA LYS A 56 16.89 -5.68 -11.91
C LYS A 56 16.49 -7.16 -11.84
N VAL A 57 15.35 -7.47 -11.22
CA VAL A 57 14.79 -8.83 -11.14
C VAL A 57 14.56 -9.40 -12.54
N LYS A 58 14.02 -8.62 -13.48
CA LYS A 58 13.86 -9.07 -14.88
C LYS A 58 15.19 -9.41 -15.53
N ALA A 59 16.22 -8.58 -15.34
CA ALA A 59 17.55 -8.86 -15.88
C ALA A 59 18.17 -10.13 -15.26
N GLU A 60 18.00 -10.34 -13.96
CA GLU A 60 18.41 -11.56 -13.27
C GLU A 60 17.63 -12.78 -13.77
N SER A 61 16.31 -12.66 -13.93
CA SER A 61 15.43 -13.71 -14.47
C SER A 61 15.85 -14.13 -15.87
N VAL A 62 16.19 -13.18 -16.75
CA VAL A 62 16.72 -13.49 -18.09
C VAL A 62 18.04 -14.27 -18.00
N ARG A 63 18.97 -13.84 -17.14
CA ARG A 63 20.26 -14.52 -16.97
C ARG A 63 20.08 -15.94 -16.44
N LEU A 64 19.18 -16.14 -15.47
CA LEU A 64 18.86 -17.45 -14.92
C LEU A 64 18.22 -18.37 -15.96
N ARG A 65 17.27 -17.84 -16.75
CA ARG A 65 16.65 -18.59 -17.87
C ARG A 65 17.70 -19.06 -18.88
N ILE A 66 18.66 -18.21 -19.24
CA ILE A 66 19.78 -18.59 -20.12
C ILE A 66 20.65 -19.67 -19.50
N LEU A 67 20.96 -19.56 -18.19
CA LEU A 67 21.76 -20.57 -17.49
C LEU A 67 21.07 -21.93 -17.47
N LEU A 68 19.78 -21.96 -17.14
CA LEU A 68 18.97 -23.19 -17.12
C LEU A 68 18.87 -23.83 -18.50
N ALA A 69 18.70 -23.03 -19.55
CA ALA A 69 18.73 -23.52 -20.92
C ALA A 69 20.08 -24.16 -21.28
N ARG A 70 21.19 -23.58 -20.82
CA ARG A 70 22.54 -24.18 -20.97
C ARG A 70 22.70 -25.49 -20.18
N CYS A 71 21.98 -25.64 -19.08
CA CYS A 71 21.94 -26.87 -18.29
C CYS A 71 21.00 -27.94 -18.89
N GLY A 72 20.32 -27.65 -20.00
CA GLY A 72 19.46 -28.61 -20.71
C GLY A 72 17.98 -28.54 -20.34
N VAL A 73 17.55 -27.56 -19.54
CA VAL A 73 16.13 -27.35 -19.25
C VAL A 73 15.48 -26.58 -20.42
N PRO A 74 14.44 -27.12 -21.08
CA PRO A 74 13.79 -26.44 -22.19
C PRO A 74 13.07 -25.16 -21.72
N PRO A 75 13.03 -24.11 -22.55
CA PRO A 75 12.44 -22.82 -22.17
C PRO A 75 10.94 -22.90 -21.86
N ASP A 76 10.23 -23.83 -22.49
CA ASP A 76 8.80 -24.05 -22.29
C ASP A 76 8.49 -24.60 -20.89
N GLU A 77 9.33 -25.51 -20.38
CA GLU A 77 9.23 -26.03 -19.01
C GLU A 77 9.49 -24.93 -17.98
N ILE A 78 10.48 -24.06 -18.25
CA ILE A 78 10.77 -22.90 -17.39
C ILE A 78 9.59 -21.92 -17.39
N GLN A 79 8.96 -21.66 -18.54
CA GLN A 79 7.83 -20.75 -18.64
C GLN A 79 6.60 -21.33 -17.93
N ALA A 80 6.31 -22.63 -18.10
CA ALA A 80 5.24 -23.31 -17.37
C ALA A 80 5.45 -23.22 -15.85
N PHE A 81 6.70 -23.37 -15.37
CA PHE A 81 7.02 -23.23 -13.95
C PHE A 81 6.88 -21.79 -13.43
N VAL A 82 7.22 -20.77 -14.22
CA VAL A 82 7.08 -19.35 -13.83
C VAL A 82 5.61 -18.90 -13.85
N GLU A 83 4.77 -19.51 -14.68
CA GLU A 83 3.34 -19.23 -14.74
C GLU A 83 2.53 -19.93 -13.64
N LEU A 84 3.14 -20.87 -12.90
CA LEU A 84 2.50 -21.45 -11.71
C LEU A 84 2.26 -20.35 -10.65
N PRO A 85 1.08 -20.31 -10.01
CA PRO A 85 0.83 -19.41 -8.90
C PRO A 85 1.80 -19.65 -7.74
N ASP A 86 2.23 -18.58 -7.06
CA ASP A 86 3.16 -18.66 -5.92
C ASP A 86 2.66 -19.59 -4.80
N GLU A 87 1.33 -19.73 -4.64
CA GLU A 87 0.69 -20.62 -3.66
C GLU A 87 0.92 -22.13 -3.94
N ALA A 88 1.32 -22.49 -5.16
CA ALA A 88 1.64 -23.87 -5.53
C ALA A 88 3.15 -24.19 -5.34
N LEU A 89 3.97 -23.20 -5.02
CA LEU A 89 5.41 -23.35 -4.83
C LEU A 89 5.71 -23.65 -3.35
N ASP A 90 5.75 -24.93 -2.99
CA ASP A 90 6.02 -25.36 -1.61
C ASP A 90 7.51 -25.17 -1.26
N PRO A 91 7.89 -24.29 -0.28
CA PRO A 91 9.29 -24.00 0.04
C PRO A 91 10.11 -25.23 0.49
N ARG A 92 9.42 -26.32 0.85
CA ARG A 92 10.01 -27.59 1.26
C ARG A 92 10.66 -28.36 0.12
N GLU A 93 10.21 -28.20 -1.13
CA GLU A 93 10.79 -28.90 -2.28
C GLU A 93 12.18 -28.35 -2.65
N LEU A 94 12.40 -27.04 -2.51
CA LEU A 94 13.72 -26.40 -2.72
C LEU A 94 14.80 -26.97 -1.78
N ALA A 95 14.43 -27.25 -0.52
CA ALA A 95 15.32 -27.84 0.47
C ALA A 95 15.62 -29.33 0.22
N GLN A 96 14.74 -30.05 -0.49
CA GLN A 96 14.92 -31.45 -0.84
C GLN A 96 15.72 -31.63 -2.14
N ALA A 97 15.53 -30.75 -3.14
CA ALA A 97 16.30 -30.75 -4.38
C ALA A 97 17.82 -30.56 -4.12
N SER A 98 18.18 -29.70 -3.16
CA SER A 98 19.59 -29.50 -2.75
C SER A 98 20.21 -30.69 -2.00
N ARG A 99 19.41 -31.66 -1.52
CA ARG A 99 19.90 -32.89 -0.88
C ARG A 99 20.12 -34.04 -1.88
N GLN A 100 19.40 -34.05 -3.00
CA GLN A 100 19.48 -35.12 -4.00
C GLN A 100 20.68 -34.96 -4.95
N THR A 101 21.17 -33.74 -5.18
CA THR A 101 22.39 -33.50 -5.97
C THR A 101 23.69 -33.90 -5.25
N ALA A 102 23.65 -34.16 -3.94
CA ALA A 102 24.79 -34.68 -3.18
C ALA A 102 24.96 -36.22 -3.27
N ALA A 103 23.98 -36.95 -3.84
CA ALA A 103 23.94 -38.42 -3.82
C ALA A 103 24.37 -39.12 -5.12
N SER A 104 24.88 -38.39 -6.12
CA SER A 104 25.40 -39.00 -7.35
C SER A 104 26.76 -38.41 -7.76
N ASN A 105 27.81 -38.83 -7.06
CA ASN A 105 29.15 -38.90 -7.63
C ASN A 105 29.78 -40.25 -7.24
N PRO A 106 30.21 -41.08 -8.20
CA PRO A 106 30.96 -42.29 -7.90
C PRO A 106 32.38 -41.93 -7.44
N GLU A 107 32.87 -42.74 -6.51
CA GLU A 107 34.15 -42.65 -5.82
C GLU A 107 35.35 -42.44 -6.77
N PHE A 108 36.17 -41.42 -6.48
CA PHE A 108 37.59 -41.50 -6.75
C PHE A 108 38.35 -40.98 -5.52
N GLY A 109 39.03 -41.90 -4.84
CA GLY A 109 39.68 -41.66 -3.56
C GLY A 109 40.96 -40.82 -3.68
N SER A 110 41.17 -40.00 -2.64
CA SER A 110 42.43 -39.95 -1.90
C SER A 110 42.28 -39.05 -0.68
N THR A 111 42.27 -39.70 0.48
CA THR A 111 43.10 -39.38 1.66
C THR A 111 43.66 -37.96 1.75
N SER A 112 43.09 -37.14 2.64
CA SER A 112 43.85 -36.50 3.73
C SER A 112 42.89 -35.75 4.68
N GLN A 113 42.96 -36.14 5.95
CA GLN A 113 42.33 -35.46 7.10
C GLN A 113 43.47 -34.76 7.89
N PRO A 114 43.20 -34.00 8.98
CA PRO A 114 42.86 -32.58 9.01
C PRO A 114 43.81 -31.75 9.92
N VAL A 115 44.04 -30.45 9.68
CA VAL A 115 44.76 -29.62 10.69
C VAL A 115 44.28 -28.15 10.74
N CYS A 116 43.94 -27.75 11.98
CA CYS A 116 43.93 -26.42 12.61
C CYS A 116 42.85 -25.36 12.30
N GLY A 117 42.04 -25.10 13.33
CA GLY A 117 42.24 -23.88 14.15
C GLY A 117 41.18 -22.78 14.05
N PRO A 118 40.62 -22.29 15.17
CA PRO A 118 39.46 -21.40 15.18
C PRO A 118 39.88 -19.94 15.07
N GLN A 119 39.15 -19.12 14.30
CA GLN A 119 39.08 -17.68 14.55
C GLN A 119 37.90 -16.98 13.86
N SER A 120 37.06 -16.40 14.71
CA SER A 120 36.29 -15.17 14.51
C SER A 120 35.23 -15.14 13.41
N SER A 121 34.04 -15.59 13.79
CA SER A 121 32.76 -15.22 13.19
C SER A 121 32.53 -13.71 13.24
N ARG A 122 32.90 -13.00 12.16
CA ARG A 122 32.32 -11.68 11.87
C ARG A 122 31.14 -11.87 10.93
N HIS A 123 29.97 -12.16 11.51
CA HIS A 123 28.69 -11.97 10.84
C HIS A 123 28.42 -10.46 10.74
N CYS A 124 28.33 -9.92 9.52
CA CYS A 124 27.68 -8.63 9.29
C CYS A 124 26.16 -8.89 9.25
N ASN A 125 25.50 -8.75 10.39
CA ASN A 125 24.05 -8.76 10.48
C ASN A 125 23.53 -7.34 10.16
N THR A 126 23.06 -7.08 8.94
CA THR A 126 22.30 -5.86 8.62
C THR A 126 20.85 -6.06 9.01
N ASN A 127 20.57 -6.07 10.31
CA ASN A 127 19.24 -5.76 10.83
C ASN A 127 19.22 -4.26 11.16
N ALA A 128 18.79 -3.45 10.18
CA ALA A 128 18.39 -2.07 10.38
C ALA A 128 16.92 -1.95 9.99
N HIS A 129 16.06 -2.44 10.88
CA HIS A 129 14.63 -2.17 10.89
C HIS A 129 14.43 -0.99 11.85
N PRO A 130 14.00 0.21 11.40
CA PRO A 130 13.39 1.15 12.31
C PRO A 130 11.93 0.71 12.48
N GLU A 131 11.68 -0.10 13.52
CA GLU A 131 10.35 -0.21 14.10
C GLU A 131 9.94 1.18 14.63
N CYS A 132 9.03 1.86 13.93
CA CYS A 132 8.24 2.90 14.57
C CYS A 132 7.18 2.19 15.43
N GLY A 133 7.51 2.00 16.70
CA GLY A 133 6.57 1.63 17.75
C GLY A 133 5.44 2.65 17.84
N VAL A 134 4.22 2.17 17.70
CA VAL A 134 3.00 2.93 17.99
C VAL A 134 2.65 2.64 19.43
N ASP A 135 2.84 3.60 20.32
CA ASP A 135 2.33 3.53 21.69
C ASP A 135 1.80 4.89 22.14
N LYS A 136 0.56 4.82 22.63
CA LYS A 136 -0.16 5.76 23.52
C LYS A 136 -0.69 7.07 22.96
N SER A 137 -1.97 7.02 22.60
CA SER A 137 -3.05 7.81 23.19
C SER A 137 -2.64 9.10 23.90
N LYS A 138 -2.94 10.25 23.27
CA LYS A 138 -3.36 11.47 23.96
C LYS A 138 -4.40 12.24 23.14
N ASP A 139 -5.47 12.52 23.85
CA ASP A 139 -6.66 13.27 23.52
C ASP A 139 -6.37 14.65 22.93
N TYR A 140 -7.11 15.00 21.89
CA TYR A 140 -7.43 16.38 21.56
C TYR A 140 -8.94 16.48 21.33
N ASP A 141 -9.62 17.02 22.34
CA ASP A 141 -11.02 17.41 22.31
C ASP A 141 -11.34 18.27 21.08
N THR A 142 -12.20 17.76 20.22
CA THR A 142 -12.93 18.54 19.21
C THR A 142 -14.42 18.37 19.49
N PRO A 143 -15.18 19.46 19.76
CA PRO A 143 -16.59 19.32 20.09
C PRO A 143 -17.44 19.18 18.82
N GLY A 144 -18.12 18.03 18.72
CA GLY A 144 -19.44 17.93 18.08
C GLY A 144 -19.47 17.45 16.63
N ALA A 145 -19.46 16.13 16.44
CA ALA A 145 -20.37 15.44 15.51
C ALA A 145 -20.37 13.94 15.86
N THR A 146 -21.51 13.50 16.38
CA THR A 146 -22.05 12.13 16.41
C THR A 146 -21.11 10.97 16.08
N SER A 147 -20.89 10.15 17.10
CA SER A 147 -20.51 8.74 17.02
C SER A 147 -21.19 8.04 15.84
N ASP A 148 -20.42 7.77 14.80
CA ASP A 148 -20.76 6.75 13.82
C ASP A 148 -19.58 5.79 13.80
N ASP A 149 -19.88 4.53 14.09
CA ASP A 149 -18.96 3.41 14.22
C ASP A 149 -18.46 3.05 12.81
N THR A 150 -17.75 3.98 12.15
CA THR A 150 -17.16 3.76 10.84
C THR A 150 -15.99 2.80 11.02
N THR A 151 -16.23 1.51 10.86
CA THR A 151 -15.16 0.59 10.54
C THR A 151 -14.42 1.16 9.31
N PRO A 152 -13.09 1.30 9.32
CA PRO A 152 -12.33 1.95 8.24
C PRO A 152 -12.44 1.29 6.84
N LEU A 153 -13.25 0.24 6.70
CA LEU A 153 -13.39 -0.58 5.50
C LEU A 153 -14.80 -0.50 4.88
N GLU A 154 -15.67 0.37 5.38
CA GLU A 154 -17.04 0.54 4.89
C GLU A 154 -17.35 1.99 4.48
N THR A 155 -18.13 2.13 3.42
CA THR A 155 -18.59 3.41 2.87
C THR A 155 -20.12 3.40 2.81
N SER A 156 -20.77 4.58 2.87
CA SER A 156 -22.23 4.64 2.77
C SER A 156 -22.69 4.26 1.36
N CYS A 157 -23.83 3.57 1.24
CA CYS A 157 -24.36 3.16 -0.07
C CYS A 157 -24.54 4.34 -1.01
N LYS A 158 -24.93 5.51 -0.49
CA LYS A 158 -25.09 6.73 -1.28
C LYS A 158 -23.75 7.20 -1.85
N ALA A 159 -22.71 7.28 -1.02
CA ALA A 159 -21.39 7.67 -1.48
C ALA A 159 -20.78 6.62 -2.43
N ALA A 160 -20.99 5.33 -2.17
CA ALA A 160 -20.56 4.26 -3.06
C ALA A 160 -21.24 4.34 -4.43
N ALA A 161 -22.55 4.61 -4.47
CA ALA A 161 -23.29 4.69 -5.71
C ALA A 161 -22.90 5.90 -6.56
N ASP A 162 -22.68 7.06 -5.93
CA ASP A 162 -22.17 8.25 -6.62
C ASP A 162 -20.79 7.98 -7.24
N LEU A 163 -19.89 7.31 -6.50
CA LEU A 163 -18.57 6.94 -7.01
C LEU A 163 -18.64 5.97 -8.20
N ILE A 164 -19.46 4.92 -8.11
CA ILE A 164 -19.58 3.94 -9.20
C ILE A 164 -20.20 4.58 -10.45
N ALA A 165 -21.23 5.42 -10.30
CA ALA A 165 -21.87 6.15 -11.40
C ALA A 165 -20.89 7.10 -12.12
N ASP A 166 -20.02 7.76 -11.37
CA ASP A 166 -18.95 8.62 -11.92
C ASP A 166 -17.93 7.80 -12.73
N PHE A 167 -17.55 6.63 -12.24
CA PHE A 167 -16.58 5.76 -12.92
C PHE A 167 -17.12 5.07 -14.16
N GLN A 168 -18.42 4.74 -14.19
CA GLN A 168 -19.08 4.07 -15.33
C GLN A 168 -19.54 5.05 -16.43
N GLY A 169 -19.31 6.36 -16.24
CA GLY A 169 -19.54 7.37 -17.29
C GLY A 169 -20.97 7.89 -17.36
N HIS A 170 -21.58 8.18 -16.21
CA HIS A 170 -22.95 8.70 -16.02
C HIS A 170 -24.07 7.65 -16.05
N GLU A 171 -23.90 6.55 -15.31
CA GLU A 171 -25.03 5.66 -15.00
C GLU A 171 -25.98 6.27 -13.95
N ASP A 172 -27.26 5.90 -14.00
CA ASP A 172 -28.24 6.34 -13.01
C ASP A 172 -27.90 5.79 -11.62
N VAL A 173 -27.63 6.69 -10.67
CA VAL A 173 -27.31 6.37 -9.26
C VAL A 173 -28.34 5.41 -8.63
N ALA A 174 -29.60 5.49 -9.05
CA ALA A 174 -30.66 4.59 -8.60
C ALA A 174 -30.44 3.12 -9.03
N ASN A 175 -29.94 2.89 -10.26
CA ASN A 175 -29.61 1.55 -10.73
C ASN A 175 -28.40 0.99 -10.00
N VAL A 176 -27.38 1.82 -9.74
CA VAL A 176 -26.20 1.44 -8.98
C VAL A 176 -26.55 1.09 -7.53
N LEU A 177 -27.46 1.84 -6.90
CA LEU A 177 -27.98 1.52 -5.57
C LEU A 177 -28.71 0.16 -5.55
N MET A 178 -29.47 -0.15 -6.60
CA MET A 178 -30.08 -1.47 -6.74
C MET A 178 -29.04 -2.58 -6.94
N MET A 179 -27.98 -2.35 -7.72
CA MET A 179 -26.87 -3.30 -7.88
C MET A 179 -26.11 -3.54 -6.57
N LEU A 180 -25.97 -2.51 -5.74
CA LEU A 180 -25.42 -2.62 -4.38
C LEU A 180 -26.40 -3.30 -3.39
N GLY A 181 -27.64 -3.57 -3.80
CA GLY A 181 -28.69 -4.16 -2.96
C GLY A 181 -29.25 -3.19 -1.90
N CYS A 182 -29.02 -1.89 -2.03
CA CYS A 182 -29.44 -0.90 -1.05
C CYS A 182 -30.86 -0.38 -1.36
N SER A 183 -31.78 -0.45 -0.40
CA SER A 183 -33.20 -0.10 -0.55
C SER A 183 -33.60 1.27 0.04
N GLY A 184 -32.64 2.19 0.22
CA GLY A 184 -32.90 3.59 0.60
C GLY A 184 -32.96 3.87 2.10
N THR A 185 -32.41 3.00 2.95
CA THR A 185 -32.25 3.28 4.39
C THR A 185 -31.09 4.26 4.64
N ASN A 186 -31.24 5.16 5.61
CA ASN A 186 -30.29 6.25 5.86
C ASN A 186 -28.92 5.78 6.43
N ASP A 187 -28.85 4.56 6.97
CA ASP A 187 -27.63 3.98 7.57
C ASP A 187 -27.07 2.79 6.76
N CYS A 188 -27.42 2.70 5.47
CA CYS A 188 -26.95 1.60 4.63
C CYS A 188 -25.46 1.78 4.28
N ARG A 189 -24.63 0.79 4.63
CA ARG A 189 -23.19 0.76 4.39
C ARG A 189 -22.80 -0.46 3.56
N VAL A 190 -21.81 -0.29 2.71
CA VAL A 190 -21.25 -1.33 1.84
C VAL A 190 -19.74 -1.41 2.04
N LYS A 191 -19.20 -2.63 1.93
CA LYS A 191 -17.77 -2.87 2.05
C LYS A 191 -17.04 -2.26 0.87
N ASN A 192 -15.90 -1.63 1.12
CA ASN A 192 -15.08 -1.03 0.06
C ASN A 192 -14.69 -2.08 -1.00
N THR A 193 -14.48 -3.34 -0.61
CA THR A 193 -14.19 -4.45 -1.53
C THR A 193 -15.30 -4.68 -2.56
N THR A 194 -16.57 -4.52 -2.17
CA THR A 194 -17.72 -4.73 -3.06
C THR A 194 -17.84 -3.60 -4.08
N VAL A 195 -17.49 -2.37 -3.70
CA VAL A 195 -17.44 -1.23 -4.62
C VAL A 195 -16.42 -1.51 -5.74
N PHE A 196 -15.22 -1.96 -5.39
CA PHE A 196 -14.19 -2.31 -6.38
C PHE A 196 -14.62 -3.49 -7.28
N GLN A 197 -15.27 -4.51 -6.73
CA GLN A 197 -15.75 -5.66 -7.52
C GLN A 197 -16.80 -5.27 -8.58
N ILE A 198 -17.70 -4.34 -8.26
CA ILE A 198 -18.69 -3.82 -9.21
C ILE A 198 -18.01 -2.98 -10.29
N MET A 199 -16.98 -2.21 -9.93
CA MET A 199 -16.19 -1.43 -10.90
C MET A 199 -15.38 -2.32 -11.87
N ASP A 200 -14.89 -3.46 -11.39
CA ASP A 200 -14.10 -4.41 -12.19
C ASP A 200 -14.96 -5.37 -13.04
N GLY A 201 -16.29 -5.34 -12.89
CA GLY A 201 -17.23 -6.17 -13.67
C GLY A 201 -17.19 -7.67 -13.34
N VAL A 202 -16.82 -8.04 -12.10
CA VAL A 202 -16.61 -9.44 -11.68
C VAL A 202 -17.87 -10.04 -10.99
N LEU A 203 -19.05 -9.48 -11.24
CA LEU A 203 -20.34 -9.94 -10.70
C LEU A 203 -21.27 -10.46 -11.80
#